data_AF-A0A7J7KT64-F1
#
_entry.id   AF-A0A7J7KT64-F1
#
_cell.length_a   1.000
_cell.length_b   1.000
_cell.length_c   1.000
_cell.angle_alpha   90.00
_cell.angle_beta   90.00
_cell.angle_gamma   90.00
#
_symmetry.space_group_name_H-M   'P 1'
#
loop_
_entity.id
_entity.type
_entity.pdbx_description
1 polymer ?
#
loop_
_entity_poly.entity_id
_entity_poly.type
_entity_poly.pdbx_seq_one_letter_code
_entity_poly.pdbx_strand_id
1 'polypeptide(L)'
;MGGQQSTFSQLFTSTYRHIVMLGLDCAGKTTVLYRMKLEQYMNTVPTIGFNCEKVKGHIGKSKGVSFTIWDIGGQDKLRPLWNTYMHHTEGIIFVVDSCDCERFEEAKIELSAE
;
A
#
# COMPACT_ATOMS: atom_id res chain seq x y z
N MET A 1 50.62 11.13 -5.06
CA MET A 1 50.13 11.98 -3.95
C MET A 1 48.68 12.34 -4.23
N GLY A 2 47.77 12.04 -3.30
CA GLY A 2 46.35 12.43 -3.28
C GLY A 2 45.48 11.71 -4.32
N GLY A 3 44.66 10.72 -3.98
CA GLY A 3 43.51 10.83 -3.07
C GLY A 3 42.27 11.06 -3.94
N GLN A 4 41.15 10.37 -3.83
CA GLN A 4 40.61 9.54 -2.77
C GLN A 4 39.47 8.73 -3.41
N GLN A 5 39.33 7.48 -3.00
CA GLN A 5 38.23 6.61 -3.40
C GLN A 5 36.89 7.27 -3.07
N SER A 6 35.92 7.32 -3.99
CA SER A 6 34.53 7.66 -3.63
C SER A 6 33.46 6.89 -4.41
N THR A 7 33.73 5.63 -4.79
CA THR A 7 32.69 4.69 -5.24
C THR A 7 32.06 3.93 -4.06
N PHE A 8 31.93 4.59 -2.90
CA PHE A 8 31.21 4.07 -1.74
C PHE A 8 29.79 4.66 -1.60
N SER A 9 29.43 5.68 -2.41
CA SER A 9 28.16 6.43 -2.26
C SER A 9 26.92 5.72 -2.82
N GLN A 10 27.08 4.59 -3.53
CA GLN A 10 25.96 3.73 -3.95
C GLN A 10 25.65 2.59 -2.97
N LEU A 11 26.37 2.51 -1.84
CA LEU A 11 26.12 1.50 -0.83
C LEU A 11 24.91 1.90 0.03
N PHE A 12 23.74 1.43 -0.42
CA PHE A 12 22.52 1.24 0.36
C PHE A 12 21.70 2.48 0.74
N THR A 13 21.36 3.34 -0.22
CA THR A 13 20.12 4.13 -0.10
C THR A 13 18.94 3.26 -0.51
N SER A 14 18.51 2.36 0.38
CA SER A 14 17.15 1.81 0.25
C SER A 14 16.20 2.99 0.38
N THR A 15 15.62 3.40 -0.73
CA THR A 15 14.59 4.45 -0.71
C THR A 15 13.37 3.86 0.00
N TYR A 16 12.99 4.48 1.11
CA TYR A 16 11.77 4.12 1.83
C TYR A 16 10.64 4.97 1.27
N ARG A 17 9.57 4.31 0.82
CA ARG A 17 8.40 4.99 0.27
C ARG A 17 7.17 4.70 1.13
N HIS A 18 6.34 5.70 1.38
CA HIS A 18 5.10 5.54 2.16
C HIS A 18 3.91 5.43 1.22
N ILE A 19 3.17 4.34 1.30
CA ILE A 19 1.99 4.07 0.47
C ILE A 19 0.82 3.73 1.39
N VAL A 20 -0.38 4.14 1.00
CA VAL A 20 -1.62 3.68 1.64
C VAL A 20 -2.42 2.83 0.67
N MET A 21 -3.04 1.77 1.21
CA MET A 21 -3.94 0.90 0.49
C MET A 21 -5.36 1.15 0.99
N LEU A 22 -6.23 1.56 0.07
CA LEU A 22 -7.61 1.99 0.30
C LEU A 22 -8.58 1.21 -0.59
N GLY A 23 -9.87 1.35 -0.33
CA GLY A 23 -10.95 0.65 -1.01
C GLY A 23 -11.95 0.06 -0.02
N LEU A 24 -13.12 -0.34 -0.54
CA LEU A 24 -14.23 -0.82 0.27
C LEU A 24 -13.86 -2.06 1.10
N ASP A 25 -14.65 -2.35 2.13
CA ASP A 25 -14.51 -3.58 2.89
C ASP A 25 -14.71 -4.81 1.98
N CYS A 26 -14.03 -5.90 2.33
CA CYS A 26 -13.98 -7.14 1.55
C CYS A 26 -13.38 -7.03 0.14
N ALA A 27 -12.88 -5.85 -0.31
CA ALA A 27 -12.30 -5.69 -1.64
C ALA A 27 -10.99 -6.47 -1.91
N GLY A 28 -10.40 -7.12 -0.90
CA GLY A 28 -9.18 -7.92 -1.04
C GLY A 28 -7.86 -7.19 -0.74
N LYS A 29 -7.90 -6.00 -0.12
CA LYS A 29 -6.71 -5.20 0.25
C LYS A 29 -5.64 -6.00 0.99
N THR A 30 -6.00 -6.59 2.13
CA THR A 30 -5.06 -7.39 2.95
C THR A 30 -4.52 -8.59 2.19
N THR A 31 -5.34 -9.23 1.34
CA THR A 31 -4.92 -10.34 0.49
C THR A 31 -3.86 -9.90 -0.52
N VAL A 32 -4.06 -8.75 -1.17
CA VAL A 32 -3.08 -8.16 -2.10
C VAL A 32 -1.79 -7.80 -1.35
N LEU A 33 -1.89 -7.19 -0.17
CA LEU A 33 -0.73 -6.83 0.64
C LEU A 33 0.11 -8.06 1.01
N TYR A 34 -0.52 -9.13 1.48
CA TYR A 34 0.19 -10.36 1.82
C TYR A 34 0.70 -11.11 0.61
N ARG A 35 0.02 -11.03 -0.54
CA ARG A 35 0.57 -11.54 -1.79
C ARG A 35 1.87 -10.80 -2.19
N MET A 36 1.92 -9.48 -2.00
CA MET A 36 3.14 -8.71 -2.28
C MET A 36 4.26 -8.97 -1.26
N LYS A 37 3.93 -9.18 0.02
CA LYS A 37 4.90 -9.36 1.10
C LYS A 37 5.46 -10.78 1.19
N LEU A 38 4.59 -11.78 1.07
CA LEU A 38 4.87 -13.18 1.40
C LEU A 38 4.84 -14.09 0.17
N GLU A 39 4.47 -13.58 -1.00
CA GLU A 39 4.27 -14.36 -2.23
C GLU A 39 3.22 -15.49 -2.09
N GLN A 40 2.37 -15.43 -1.05
CA GLN A 40 1.37 -16.43 -0.72
C GLN A 40 -0.04 -15.82 -0.66
N TYR A 41 -1.05 -16.65 -0.94
CA TYR A 41 -2.44 -16.30 -0.70
C TYR A 41 -2.81 -16.73 0.72
N MET A 42 -3.28 -15.77 1.52
CA MET A 42 -3.75 -16.05 2.86
C MET A 42 -5.25 -15.77 2.94
N ASN A 43 -5.97 -16.65 3.64
CA ASN A 43 -7.32 -16.35 4.05
C ASN A 43 -7.27 -15.22 5.07
N THR A 44 -7.99 -14.14 4.80
CA THR A 44 -8.03 -12.95 5.63
C THR A 44 -9.46 -12.70 6.09
N VAL A 45 -9.60 -12.19 7.30
CA VAL A 45 -10.88 -11.61 7.78
C VAL A 45 -10.88 -10.11 7.49
N PRO A 46 -12.06 -9.46 7.40
CA PRO A 46 -12.13 -8.01 7.24
C PRO A 46 -11.33 -7.29 8.33
N THR A 47 -10.46 -6.37 7.91
CA THR A 47 -9.64 -5.58 8.83
C THR A 47 -10.52 -4.68 9.70
N ILE A 48 -10.44 -4.88 11.02
CA ILE A 48 -11.23 -4.13 12.02
C ILE A 48 -10.65 -2.71 12.25
N GLY A 49 -9.41 -2.47 11.85
CA GLY A 49 -8.73 -1.19 12.03
C GLY A 49 -7.72 -0.92 10.92
N PHE A 50 -6.43 -1.06 11.23
CA PHE A 50 -5.33 -0.83 10.30
C PHE A 50 -4.24 -1.89 10.45
N ASN A 51 -3.50 -2.11 9.37
CA ASN A 51 -2.27 -2.92 9.35
C ASN A 51 -1.14 -2.12 8.68
N CYS A 52 0.11 -2.31 9.12
CA CYS A 52 1.27 -1.62 8.58
C CYS A 52 2.36 -2.62 8.24
N GLU A 53 2.75 -2.67 6.97
CA GLU A 53 3.67 -3.68 6.50
C GLU A 53 4.78 -3.13 5.63
N LYS A 54 5.98 -3.68 5.80
CA LYS A 54 7.14 -3.37 4.96
C LYS A 54 7.23 -4.37 3.81
N VAL A 55 7.15 -3.88 2.58
CA VAL A 55 7.22 -4.67 1.34
C VAL A 55 8.42 -4.22 0.53
N LYS A 56 9.26 -5.17 0.09
CA LYS A 56 10.39 -4.85 -0.80
C LYS A 56 9.93 -4.92 -2.25
N GLY A 57 10.28 -3.90 -3.03
CA GLY A 57 10.11 -3.95 -4.47
C GLY A 57 11.17 -4.87 -5.09
N HIS A 58 10.71 -5.84 -5.88
CA HIS A 58 11.57 -6.89 -6.45
C HIS A 58 11.69 -6.80 -7.98
N ILE A 59 10.89 -5.95 -8.64
CA ILE A 59 10.76 -5.91 -10.10
C ILE A 59 10.88 -4.49 -10.67
N GLY A 60 11.33 -4.37 -11.92
CA GLY A 60 11.37 -3.10 -12.65
C GLY A 60 12.02 -1.94 -11.88
N LYS A 61 11.38 -0.76 -11.94
CA LYS A 61 11.86 0.46 -11.25
C LYS A 61 11.69 0.43 -9.73
N SER A 62 10.96 -0.54 -9.18
CA SER A 62 10.81 -0.69 -7.73
C SER A 62 11.89 -1.59 -7.10
N LYS A 63 12.75 -2.22 -7.92
CA LYS A 63 13.84 -3.07 -7.41
C LYS A 63 14.76 -2.27 -6.49
N GLY A 64 14.86 -2.70 -5.23
CA GLY A 64 15.70 -2.05 -4.21
C GLY A 64 15.00 -0.90 -3.46
N VAL A 65 13.73 -0.63 -3.76
CA VAL A 65 12.87 0.27 -2.99
C VAL A 65 12.17 -0.52 -1.90
N SER A 66 12.05 0.05 -0.70
CA SER A 66 11.26 -0.53 0.40
C SER A 66 10.01 0.32 0.62
N PHE A 67 8.85 -0.29 0.51
CA PHE A 67 7.56 0.38 0.75
C PHE A 67 7.09 0.10 2.17
N THR A 68 6.62 1.13 2.86
CA THR A 68 5.79 0.99 4.06
C THR A 68 4.36 1.19 3.61
N ILE A 69 3.57 0.13 3.66
CA ILE A 69 2.17 0.11 3.18
C ILE A 69 1.24 0.07 4.38
N TRP A 70 0.34 1.05 4.46
CA TRP A 70 -0.76 1.07 5.40
C TRP A 70 -2.02 0.49 4.76
N ASP A 71 -2.52 -0.65 5.26
CA ASP A 71 -3.81 -1.23 4.88
C ASP A 71 -4.88 -0.77 5.88
N ILE A 72 -5.79 0.07 5.41
CA ILE A 72 -6.83 0.68 6.24
C ILE A 72 -8.16 -0.04 6.01
N GLY A 73 -8.90 -0.30 7.09
CA GLY A 73 -10.23 -0.90 7.01
C GLY A 73 -11.17 -0.10 6.09
N GLY A 74 -11.93 -0.82 5.26
CA GLY A 74 -12.82 -0.22 4.27
C GLY A 74 -14.27 -0.06 4.71
N GLN A 75 -14.59 -0.47 5.94
CA GLN A 75 -15.94 -0.35 6.49
C GLN A 75 -16.29 1.13 6.66
N ASP A 76 -17.55 1.50 6.46
CA ASP A 76 -18.02 2.90 6.49
C ASP A 76 -17.55 3.65 7.75
N LYS A 77 -17.57 2.96 8.90
CA LYS A 77 -17.15 3.51 10.20
C LYS A 77 -15.66 3.85 10.28
N LEU A 78 -14.84 3.24 9.42
CA LEU A 78 -13.39 3.39 9.38
C LEU A 78 -12.93 4.31 8.23
N ARG A 79 -13.77 4.56 7.22
CA ARG A 79 -13.44 5.46 6.09
C ARG A 79 -13.00 6.87 6.50
N PRO A 80 -13.51 7.48 7.59
CA PRO A 80 -12.97 8.76 8.07
C PRO A 80 -11.46 8.74 8.39
N LEU A 81 -10.87 7.56 8.65
CA LEU A 81 -9.43 7.42 8.87
C LEU A 81 -8.61 7.53 7.58
N TRP A 82 -9.20 7.30 6.40
CA TRP A 82 -8.48 7.31 5.13
C TRP A 82 -7.72 8.63 4.93
N ASN A 83 -8.42 9.75 5.13
CA ASN A 83 -7.86 11.10 5.14
C ASN A 83 -6.63 11.24 6.07
N THR A 84 -6.72 10.69 7.29
CA THR A 84 -5.63 10.76 8.27
C THR A 84 -4.37 10.03 7.79
N TYR A 85 -4.54 8.86 7.16
CA TYR A 85 -3.43 8.03 6.68
C TYR A 85 -2.92 8.42 5.29
N MET A 86 -3.71 9.14 4.51
CA MET A 86 -3.29 9.69 3.22
C MET A 86 -2.32 10.86 3.39
N HIS A 87 -2.44 11.63 4.47
CA HIS A 87 -1.51 12.70 4.79
C HIS A 87 -0.06 12.16 4.85
N HIS A 88 0.82 12.75 4.04
CA HIS A 88 2.24 12.38 3.90
C HIS A 88 2.52 11.02 3.24
N THR A 89 1.56 10.46 2.50
CA THR A 89 1.83 9.32 1.60
C THR A 89 2.33 9.80 0.24
N GLU A 90 3.15 8.98 -0.40
CA GLU A 90 3.73 9.24 -1.72
C GLU A 90 2.95 8.53 -2.84
N GLY A 91 1.95 7.74 -2.47
CA GLY A 91 1.11 7.03 -3.41
C GLY A 91 -0.02 6.27 -2.72
N ILE A 92 -1.06 6.00 -3.51
CA ILE A 92 -2.27 5.31 -3.08
C ILE A 92 -2.45 4.08 -3.97
N ILE A 93 -2.80 2.96 -3.35
CA ILE A 93 -3.30 1.76 -4.04
C ILE A 93 -4.77 1.64 -3.68
N PHE A 94 -5.66 1.93 -4.63
CA PHE A 94 -7.10 1.76 -4.43
C PHE A 94 -7.53 0.41 -5.02
N VAL A 95 -8.09 -0.45 -4.16
CA VAL A 95 -8.48 -1.82 -4.53
C VAL A 95 -9.99 -1.89 -4.70
N VAL A 96 -10.43 -2.41 -5.85
CA VAL A 96 -11.85 -2.60 -6.21
C VAL A 96 -12.08 -4.08 -6.48
N ASP A 97 -13.13 -4.64 -5.87
CA ASP A 97 -13.57 -6.00 -6.16
C ASP A 97 -14.35 -6.01 -7.47
N SER A 98 -13.76 -6.55 -8.54
CA SER A 98 -14.40 -6.62 -9.86
C SER A 98 -15.65 -7.50 -9.93
N CYS A 99 -15.87 -8.37 -8.93
CA CYS A 99 -17.04 -9.24 -8.86
C CYS A 99 -18.25 -8.55 -8.20
N ASP A 100 -18.03 -7.44 -7.48
CA ASP A 100 -19.05 -6.71 -6.74
C ASP A 100 -19.49 -5.44 -7.49
N CYS A 101 -20.11 -5.67 -8.65
CA CYS A 101 -20.57 -4.60 -9.55
C CYS A 101 -21.59 -3.66 -8.90
N GLU A 102 -22.35 -4.14 -7.90
CA GLU A 102 -23.35 -3.36 -7.19
C GLU A 102 -22.71 -2.19 -6.41
N ARG A 103 -21.47 -2.37 -5.95
CA ARG A 103 -20.73 -1.37 -5.17
C ARG A 103 -19.74 -0.55 -6.00
N PHE A 104 -19.78 -0.61 -7.33
CA PHE A 104 -18.90 0.20 -8.18
C PHE A 104 -19.13 1.70 -8.04
N GLU A 105 -20.39 2.13 -7.97
CA GLU A 105 -20.68 3.56 -7.80
C GLU A 105 -20.22 4.05 -6.43
N GLU A 106 -20.39 3.23 -5.38
CA GLU A 106 -19.86 3.53 -4.05
C GLU A 106 -18.33 3.67 -4.08
N ALA A 107 -17.62 2.70 -4.66
CA ALA A 107 -16.16 2.74 -4.79
C ALA A 107 -15.69 3.97 -5.59
N LYS A 108 -16.43 4.37 -6.63
CA LYS A 108 -16.15 5.56 -7.43
C LYS A 108 -16.40 6.86 -6.65
N ILE A 109 -17.48 6.94 -5.89
CA ILE A 109 -17.77 8.08 -5.02
C ILE A 109 -16.64 8.25 -4.01
N GLU A 110 -16.25 7.16 -3.33
CA GLU A 110 -15.16 7.17 -2.35
C GLU A 110 -13.81 7.52 -2.97
N LEU A 111 -13.53 7.07 -4.20
CA LEU A 111 -12.30 7.46 -4.92
C LEU A 111 -12.32 8.92 -5.39
N SER A 112 -13.50 9.48 -5.68
CA SER A 112 -13.66 10.85 -6.21
C SER A 112 -13.83 11.89 -5.09
N ALA A 113 -14.23 11.45 -3.90
CA ALA A 113 -14.31 12.27 -2.69
C ALA A 113 -12.93 12.58 -2.10
N GLU A 114 -11.88 11.95 -2.65
CA GLU A 114 -10.48 12.02 -2.24
C GLU A 114 -9.60 12.57 -3.37
#